data_AF-A0A4Z0A5U2-F1
#
_entry.id   AF-A0A4Z0A5U2-F1
#
_cell.length_a   1.000
_cell.length_b   1.000
_cell.length_c   1.000
_cell.angle_alpha   90.00
_cell.angle_beta   90.00
_cell.angle_gamma   90.00
#
_symmetry.space_group_name_H-M   'P 1'
#
loop_
_entity.id
_entity.type
_entity.pdbx_description
1 polymer ?
#
loop_
_entity_poly.entity_id
_entity_poly.type
_entity_poly.pdbx_seq_one_letter_code
_entity_poly.pdbx_strand_id
1 'polypeptide(L)'
;MKYLSTRGGDEKLTFEEAVLTGLAPNGGLYIPDHIPTLPPNWQEEWKSYSFVDLSLAVLSLYISPEELSREELRTLVEKSYSTFRHPDVTPVKKFDGKRFILELFHGPTFAFKDVALQLLGNLFEFFLLRRNAGKAPGEKPEKLTVVGATSGDTGSAAIYGLRNKANISIFILHPKGRVSPIQEAQMTTVTDPNVHNIAVKGTFDDCQDIVKALFADREFNAKHRLGAVNSINWARILAQTVYYFFAYFHVRAQLPPGDAELQFVVPTGNFGDILAGYYAKRMGLPMGKLVVATSVSRPRETGEKGVKGSCGEVRRTRLSNGMPYHVSLPSCGSRLWSDRSAAVNVALMEMACRGRYEGGVDSVGVLSIVTDRGRERNVSML
;
A
#
# COMPACT_ATOMS: atom_id res chain seq x y z
N MET A 1 -17.25 -12.34 -2.29
CA MET A 1 -16.38 -11.45 -3.10
C MET A 1 -15.35 -12.32 -3.80
N LYS A 2 -14.97 -12.00 -5.05
CA LYS A 2 -13.85 -12.65 -5.75
C LYS A 2 -12.86 -11.59 -6.26
N TYR A 3 -11.65 -12.02 -6.57
CA TYR A 3 -10.55 -11.15 -6.97
C TYR A 3 -9.99 -11.57 -8.33
N LEU A 4 -9.75 -10.59 -9.19
CA LEU A 4 -9.27 -10.80 -10.56
C LEU A 4 -8.00 -10.01 -10.81
N SER A 5 -7.19 -10.50 -11.76
CA SER A 5 -5.98 -9.81 -12.18
C SER A 5 -6.33 -8.61 -13.06
N THR A 6 -5.67 -7.47 -12.83
CA THR A 6 -5.77 -6.27 -13.68
C THR A 6 -5.34 -6.49 -15.13
N ARG A 7 -4.64 -7.61 -15.42
CA ARG A 7 -4.26 -8.00 -16.79
C ARG A 7 -5.20 -9.03 -17.43
N GLY A 8 -6.37 -9.23 -16.83
CA GLY A 8 -7.34 -10.24 -17.26
C GLY A 8 -6.90 -11.66 -16.92
N GLY A 9 -7.56 -12.62 -17.57
CA GLY A 9 -7.48 -14.05 -17.25
C GLY A 9 -8.77 -14.55 -16.61
N ASP A 10 -8.98 -15.85 -16.68
CA ASP A 10 -10.23 -16.49 -16.20
C ASP A 10 -10.18 -16.82 -14.70
N GLU A 11 -8.99 -16.74 -14.09
CA GLU A 11 -8.78 -17.06 -12.67
C GLU A 11 -9.44 -15.99 -11.78
N LYS A 12 -10.32 -16.48 -10.89
CA LYS A 12 -10.96 -15.68 -9.84
C LYS A 12 -10.57 -16.24 -8.48
N LEU A 13 -9.77 -15.47 -7.75
CA LEU A 13 -9.28 -15.86 -6.43
C LEU A 13 -10.26 -15.48 -5.33
N THR A 14 -10.22 -16.25 -4.24
CA THR A 14 -10.76 -15.84 -2.94
C THR A 14 -9.91 -14.73 -2.32
N PHE A 15 -10.38 -14.10 -1.23
CA PHE A 15 -9.58 -13.11 -0.50
C PHE A 15 -8.28 -13.71 0.02
N GLU A 16 -8.35 -14.88 0.68
CA GLU A 16 -7.20 -15.61 1.20
C GLU A 16 -6.16 -15.88 0.10
N GLU A 17 -6.61 -16.38 -1.05
CA GLU A 17 -5.75 -16.67 -2.20
C GLU A 17 -5.10 -15.40 -2.77
N ALA A 18 -5.86 -14.31 -2.94
CA ALA A 18 -5.34 -13.04 -3.43
C ALA A 18 -4.31 -12.43 -2.47
N VAL A 19 -4.55 -12.54 -1.16
CA VAL A 19 -3.63 -12.05 -0.12
C VAL A 19 -2.34 -12.85 -0.13
N LEU A 20 -2.40 -14.19 -0.08
CA LEU A 20 -1.21 -15.04 -0.04
C LEU A 20 -0.42 -15.04 -1.35
N THR A 21 -1.10 -14.92 -2.50
CA THR A 21 -0.43 -14.87 -3.82
C THR A 21 0.24 -13.52 -4.04
N GLY A 22 -0.41 -12.41 -3.66
CA GLY A 22 0.12 -11.05 -3.76
C GLY A 22 0.17 -10.49 -5.19
N LEU A 23 1.00 -11.06 -6.07
CA LEU A 23 1.14 -10.67 -7.48
C LEU A 23 0.63 -11.79 -8.39
N ALA A 24 -0.23 -11.46 -9.35
CA ALA A 24 -0.77 -12.46 -10.26
C ALA A 24 0.34 -13.05 -11.16
N PRO A 25 0.25 -14.34 -11.58
CA PRO A 25 1.25 -14.98 -12.43
C PRO A 25 1.52 -14.25 -13.76
N ASN A 26 0.51 -13.55 -14.30
CA ASN A 26 0.63 -12.72 -15.50
C ASN A 26 1.24 -11.32 -15.23
N GLY A 27 1.72 -11.08 -14.01
CA GLY A 27 2.30 -9.83 -13.53
C GLY A 27 1.28 -8.69 -13.32
N GLY A 28 -0.02 -9.01 -13.34
CA GLY A 28 -1.09 -8.10 -12.94
C GLY A 28 -1.29 -8.06 -11.42
N LEU A 29 -2.16 -7.16 -10.96
CA LEU A 29 -2.50 -6.97 -9.56
C LEU A 29 -3.89 -7.52 -9.27
N TYR A 30 -4.11 -8.06 -8.08
CA TYR A 30 -5.45 -8.50 -7.68
C TYR A 30 -6.30 -7.32 -7.23
N ILE A 31 -7.49 -7.21 -7.81
CA ILE A 31 -8.54 -6.24 -7.47
C ILE A 31 -9.86 -6.96 -7.24
N PRO A 32 -10.78 -6.43 -6.43
CA PRO A 32 -12.09 -7.03 -6.26
C PRO A 32 -12.86 -6.97 -7.59
N ASP A 33 -13.67 -8.00 -7.86
CA ASP A 33 -14.47 -8.08 -9.08
C ASP A 33 -15.54 -7.00 -9.19
N HIS A 34 -15.94 -6.41 -8.07
CA HIS A 34 -16.73 -5.19 -7.98
C HIS A 34 -16.37 -4.38 -6.72
N ILE A 35 -16.66 -3.07 -6.72
CA ILE A 35 -16.53 -2.23 -5.53
C ILE A 35 -17.88 -2.26 -4.79
N PRO A 36 -17.93 -2.69 -3.50
CA PRO A 36 -19.16 -2.72 -2.73
C PRO A 36 -19.68 -1.31 -2.48
N THR A 37 -21.01 -1.16 -2.46
CA THR A 37 -21.68 0.08 -2.04
C THR A 37 -21.81 0.13 -0.52
N LEU A 38 -21.78 1.34 0.04
CA LEU A 38 -21.99 1.52 1.48
C LEU A 38 -23.43 1.12 1.91
N PRO A 39 -23.60 0.49 3.09
CA PRO A 39 -24.92 0.19 3.65
C PRO A 39 -25.77 1.46 3.82
N PRO A 40 -27.10 1.44 3.63
CA PRO A 40 -27.92 2.67 3.64
C PRO A 40 -27.77 3.58 4.88
N ASN A 41 -27.48 3.01 6.05
CA ASN A 41 -27.35 3.69 7.34
C ASN A 41 -25.89 3.88 7.80
N TRP A 42 -24.91 3.60 6.93
CA TRP A 42 -23.48 3.65 7.27
C TRP A 42 -23.06 4.96 7.94
N GLN A 43 -23.59 6.10 7.48
CA GLN A 43 -23.18 7.41 7.96
C GLN A 43 -23.63 7.67 9.40
N GLU A 44 -24.81 7.17 9.78
CA GLU A 44 -25.33 7.33 11.14
C GLU A 44 -24.69 6.33 12.11
N GLU A 45 -24.44 5.10 11.67
CA GLU A 45 -23.81 4.07 12.52
C GLU A 45 -22.32 4.31 12.71
N TRP A 46 -21.59 4.55 11.62
CA TRP A 46 -20.12 4.51 11.66
C TRP A 46 -19.50 5.78 12.25
N LYS A 47 -20.28 6.86 12.41
CA LYS A 47 -19.79 8.12 13.00
C LYS A 47 -19.29 7.98 14.44
N SER A 48 -19.76 6.96 15.17
CA SER A 48 -19.38 6.67 16.56
C SER A 48 -18.45 5.46 16.67
N TYR A 49 -18.06 4.84 15.56
CA TYR A 49 -17.21 3.66 15.58
C TYR A 49 -15.78 3.99 16.00
N SER A 50 -15.22 3.12 16.83
CA SER A 50 -13.77 3.07 17.04
C SER A 50 -13.06 2.71 15.73
N PHE A 51 -11.74 2.94 15.65
CA PHE A 51 -10.97 2.51 14.49
C PHE A 51 -11.07 0.99 14.23
N VAL A 52 -11.20 0.19 15.29
CA VAL A 52 -11.41 -1.26 15.23
C VAL A 52 -12.77 -1.60 14.63
N ASP A 53 -13.85 -0.99 15.13
CA ASP A 53 -15.20 -1.27 14.63
C ASP A 53 -15.39 -0.79 13.19
N LEU A 54 -14.79 0.35 12.85
CA LEU A 54 -14.77 0.84 11.47
C LEU A 54 -13.95 -0.05 10.55
N SER A 55 -12.81 -0.58 11.02
CA SER A 55 -12.05 -1.60 10.29
C SER A 55 -12.94 -2.81 10.02
N LEU A 56 -13.65 -3.33 11.03
CA LEU A 56 -14.55 -4.47 10.82
C LEU A 56 -15.62 -4.17 9.77
N ALA A 57 -16.27 -3.01 9.87
CA ALA A 57 -17.33 -2.62 8.93
C ALA A 57 -16.82 -2.52 7.48
N VAL A 58 -15.67 -1.87 7.25
CA VAL A 58 -15.11 -1.68 5.90
C VAL A 58 -14.53 -2.99 5.35
N LEU A 59 -13.77 -3.74 6.15
CA LEU A 59 -13.11 -4.97 5.71
C LEU A 59 -14.13 -6.06 5.38
N SER A 60 -15.22 -6.21 6.16
CA SER A 60 -16.28 -7.19 5.91
C SER A 60 -17.04 -6.98 4.60
N LEU A 61 -16.97 -5.80 3.98
CA LEU A 61 -17.57 -5.58 2.65
C LEU A 61 -16.76 -6.25 1.52
N TYR A 62 -15.48 -6.54 1.76
CA TYR A 62 -14.56 -7.13 0.79
C TYR A 62 -14.17 -8.57 1.12
N ILE A 63 -14.35 -9.00 2.37
CA ILE A 63 -13.98 -10.32 2.86
C ILE A 63 -15.26 -11.12 3.10
N SER A 64 -15.38 -12.28 2.46
CA SER A 64 -16.56 -13.13 2.65
C SER A 64 -16.53 -13.79 4.04
N PRO A 65 -17.68 -13.92 4.72
CA PRO A 65 -17.75 -14.52 6.05
C PRO A 65 -17.39 -16.01 6.04
N GLU A 66 -17.47 -16.68 4.89
CA GLU A 66 -17.00 -18.06 4.70
C GLU A 66 -15.47 -18.17 4.72
N GLU A 67 -14.76 -17.10 4.34
CA GLU A 67 -13.29 -17.05 4.42
C GLU A 67 -12.79 -16.53 5.77
N LEU A 68 -13.49 -15.58 6.37
CA LEU A 68 -13.10 -15.01 7.66
C LEU A 68 -14.33 -14.60 8.42
N SER A 69 -14.62 -15.30 9.54
CA SER A 69 -15.76 -14.94 10.37
C SER A 69 -15.57 -13.54 10.95
N ARG A 70 -16.67 -12.93 11.39
CA ARG A 70 -16.62 -11.58 11.96
C ARG A 70 -15.79 -11.56 13.25
N GLU A 71 -15.83 -12.63 14.03
CA GLU A 71 -15.09 -12.82 15.28
C GLU A 71 -13.59 -13.02 15.01
N GLU A 72 -13.24 -13.83 13.99
CA GLU A 72 -11.87 -14.01 13.54
C GLU A 72 -11.28 -12.68 13.05
N LEU A 73 -12.04 -11.95 12.22
CA LEU A 73 -11.63 -10.63 11.73
C LEU A 73 -11.45 -9.62 12.86
N ARG A 74 -12.37 -9.59 13.84
CA ARG A 74 -12.25 -8.73 15.04
C ARG A 74 -10.96 -9.01 15.77
N THR A 75 -10.68 -10.27 16.05
CA THR A 75 -9.46 -10.70 16.75
C THR A 75 -8.20 -10.24 16.00
N LEU A 76 -8.19 -10.38 14.67
CA LEU A 76 -7.06 -9.94 13.85
C LEU A 76 -6.88 -8.43 13.84
N VAL A 77 -7.97 -7.67 13.71
CA VAL A 77 -7.96 -6.19 13.73
C VAL A 77 -7.46 -5.67 15.07
N GLU A 78 -8.00 -6.17 16.18
CA GLU A 78 -7.60 -5.78 17.53
C GLU A 78 -6.12 -6.10 17.79
N LYS A 79 -5.68 -7.33 17.43
CA LYS A 79 -4.26 -7.72 17.51
C LYS A 79 -3.37 -6.78 16.68
N SER A 80 -3.79 -6.42 15.47
CA SER A 80 -3.01 -5.57 14.56
C SER A 80 -2.80 -4.17 15.10
N TYR A 81 -3.87 -3.54 15.61
CA TYR A 81 -3.83 -2.15 16.01
C TYR A 81 -3.49 -1.93 17.49
N SER A 82 -3.40 -2.99 18.31
CA SER A 82 -2.90 -2.91 19.69
C SER A 82 -1.45 -2.41 19.82
N THR A 83 -0.68 -2.46 18.74
CA THR A 83 0.72 -1.99 18.69
C THR A 83 0.83 -0.47 18.44
N PHE A 84 -0.29 0.21 18.21
CA PHE A 84 -0.32 1.65 18.01
C PHE A 84 -0.37 2.37 19.35
N ARG A 85 0.44 3.44 19.47
CA ARG A 85 0.60 4.19 20.71
C ARG A 85 -0.51 5.20 20.98
N HIS A 86 -1.41 5.41 20.02
CA HIS A 86 -2.54 6.32 20.15
C HIS A 86 -3.85 5.52 20.17
N PRO A 87 -4.80 5.80 21.08
CA PRO A 87 -6.06 5.05 21.19
C PRO A 87 -6.89 5.07 19.91
N ASP A 88 -6.89 6.19 19.19
CA ASP A 88 -7.59 6.32 17.90
C ASP A 88 -6.87 5.64 16.72
N VAL A 89 -5.67 5.08 16.93
CA VAL A 89 -4.79 4.49 15.89
C VAL A 89 -4.26 5.53 14.88
N THR A 90 -5.15 6.30 14.25
CA THR A 90 -4.89 7.33 13.23
C THR A 90 -5.57 8.67 13.58
N PRO A 91 -5.16 9.37 14.64
CA PRO A 91 -5.82 10.59 15.08
C PRO A 91 -5.76 11.70 14.04
N VAL A 92 -6.80 12.52 14.01
CA VAL A 92 -6.86 13.74 13.21
C VAL A 92 -6.60 14.95 14.10
N LYS A 93 -5.65 15.79 13.71
CA LYS A 93 -5.37 17.07 14.36
C LYS A 93 -5.76 18.23 13.47
N LYS A 94 -6.46 19.22 14.03
CA LYS A 94 -6.70 20.49 13.35
C LYS A 94 -5.37 21.26 13.29
N PHE A 95 -4.95 21.63 12.08
CA PHE A 95 -3.74 22.42 11.87
C PHE A 95 -4.05 23.90 11.98
N ASP A 96 -4.93 24.39 11.11
CA ASP A 96 -5.53 25.73 11.18
C ASP A 96 -6.81 25.79 10.35
N GLY A 97 -7.62 26.85 10.49
CA GLY A 97 -8.79 27.10 9.63
C GLY A 97 -9.64 25.85 9.38
N LYS A 98 -9.68 25.40 8.12
CA LYS A 98 -10.34 24.16 7.64
C LYS A 98 -9.32 23.07 7.24
N ARG A 99 -8.06 23.19 7.64
CA ARG A 99 -6.97 22.24 7.37
C ARG A 99 -6.74 21.32 8.56
N PHE A 100 -6.63 20.04 8.27
CA PHE A 100 -6.42 18.98 9.24
C PHE A 100 -5.26 18.10 8.80
N ILE A 101 -4.56 17.51 9.77
CA ILE A 101 -3.48 16.55 9.57
C ILE A 101 -3.97 15.21 10.12
N LEU A 102 -3.97 14.19 9.26
CA LEU A 102 -4.19 12.80 9.65
C LEU A 102 -2.83 12.20 10.05
N GLU A 103 -2.65 11.89 11.34
CA GLU A 103 -1.40 11.36 11.85
C GLU A 103 -1.37 9.83 11.69
N LEU A 104 -0.60 9.34 10.72
CA LEU A 104 -0.47 7.91 10.43
C LEU A 104 0.81 7.28 11.01
N PHE A 105 1.48 7.94 11.95
CA PHE A 105 2.81 7.55 12.45
C PHE A 105 2.80 7.02 13.89
N HIS A 106 1.65 6.59 14.40
CA HIS A 106 1.52 6.08 15.78
C HIS A 106 1.77 4.57 15.90
N GLY A 107 1.98 3.88 14.78
CA GLY A 107 2.32 2.45 14.72
C GLY A 107 3.78 2.16 15.10
N PRO A 108 4.17 0.88 15.25
CA PRO A 108 5.45 0.46 15.84
C PRO A 108 6.71 1.05 15.17
N THR A 109 6.64 1.45 13.90
CA THR A 109 7.80 1.96 13.15
C THR A 109 7.72 3.44 12.84
N PHE A 110 6.72 4.13 13.39
CA PHE A 110 6.51 5.57 13.21
C PHE A 110 6.23 5.98 11.76
N ALA A 111 5.63 5.07 10.97
CA ALA A 111 5.31 5.31 9.57
C ALA A 111 3.92 4.75 9.20
N PHE A 112 3.25 5.41 8.24
CA PHE A 112 1.90 5.03 7.80
C PHE A 112 1.75 3.59 7.29
N LYS A 113 2.87 2.98 6.85
CA LYS A 113 2.91 1.60 6.37
C LYS A 113 2.53 0.61 7.48
N ASP A 114 2.67 0.98 8.74
CA ASP A 114 2.28 0.17 9.89
C ASP A 114 0.80 -0.22 9.83
N VAL A 115 -0.09 0.68 9.40
CA VAL A 115 -1.54 0.41 9.35
C VAL A 115 -1.83 -0.82 8.48
N ALA A 116 -1.19 -0.88 7.32
CA ALA A 116 -1.35 -1.99 6.40
C ALA A 116 -0.58 -3.25 6.82
N LEU A 117 0.67 -3.08 7.26
CA LEU A 117 1.59 -4.22 7.44
C LEU A 117 1.37 -4.98 8.74
N GLN A 118 0.84 -4.34 9.78
CA GLN A 118 0.42 -5.05 10.99
C GLN A 118 -0.75 -6.01 10.69
N LEU A 119 -1.75 -5.54 9.93
CA LEU A 119 -2.88 -6.38 9.53
C LEU A 119 -2.46 -7.48 8.56
N LEU A 120 -1.66 -7.14 7.54
CA LEU A 120 -1.18 -8.12 6.56
C LEU A 120 -0.40 -9.27 7.22
N GLY A 121 0.48 -8.96 8.18
CA GLY A 121 1.25 -9.98 8.86
C GLY A 121 0.40 -10.92 9.72
N ASN A 122 -0.63 -10.40 10.38
CA ASN A 122 -1.61 -11.21 11.10
C ASN A 122 -2.47 -12.07 10.15
N LEU A 123 -2.88 -11.53 9.00
CA LEU A 123 -3.61 -12.29 7.97
C LEU A 123 -2.77 -13.45 7.41
N PHE A 124 -1.49 -13.21 7.09
CA PHE A 124 -0.60 -14.27 6.62
C PHE A 124 -0.44 -15.39 7.64
N GLU A 125 -0.15 -15.05 8.89
CA GLU A 125 -0.01 -16.04 9.97
C GLU A 125 -1.30 -16.85 10.12
N PHE A 126 -2.44 -16.17 10.14
CA PHE A 126 -3.73 -16.79 10.29
C PHE A 126 -4.05 -17.80 9.17
N PHE A 127 -3.91 -17.38 7.91
CA PHE A 127 -4.20 -18.25 6.77
C PHE A 127 -3.22 -19.43 6.69
N LEU A 128 -1.93 -19.21 6.96
CA LEU A 128 -0.95 -20.29 6.97
C LEU A 128 -1.20 -21.30 8.10
N LEU A 129 -1.55 -20.83 9.30
CA LEU A 129 -1.93 -21.71 10.41
C LEU A 129 -3.17 -22.53 10.08
N ARG A 130 -4.20 -21.91 9.50
CA ARG A 130 -5.43 -22.60 9.09
C ARG A 130 -5.15 -23.68 8.03
N ARG A 131 -4.39 -23.35 6.97
CA ARG A 131 -4.00 -24.33 5.94
C ARG A 131 -3.22 -25.48 6.53
N ASN A 132 -2.28 -25.19 7.43
CA ASN A 132 -1.46 -26.22 8.08
C ASN A 132 -2.25 -27.11 9.05
N ALA A 133 -3.29 -26.59 9.70
CA ALA A 133 -4.17 -27.39 10.56
C ALA A 133 -4.98 -28.43 9.76
N GLY A 134 -5.25 -28.18 8.47
CA GLY A 134 -5.94 -29.12 7.58
C GLY A 134 -5.04 -30.18 6.93
N LYS A 135 -3.72 -30.14 7.16
CA LYS A 135 -2.78 -31.09 6.54
C LYS A 135 -2.78 -32.44 7.23
N ALA A 136 -2.54 -33.50 6.45
CA ALA A 136 -2.47 -34.86 6.98
C ALA A 136 -1.17 -35.07 7.81
N PRO A 137 -1.15 -36.00 8.78
CA PRO A 137 0.05 -36.33 9.53
C PRO A 137 1.22 -36.69 8.60
N GLY A 138 2.37 -36.04 8.77
CA GLY A 138 3.57 -36.26 7.96
C GLY A 138 3.71 -35.35 6.74
N GLU A 139 2.68 -34.57 6.38
CA GLU A 139 2.82 -33.55 5.35
C GLU A 139 3.68 -32.38 5.82
N LYS A 140 4.47 -31.81 4.90
CA LYS A 140 5.29 -30.65 5.22
C LYS A 140 4.38 -29.43 5.44
N PRO A 141 4.58 -28.67 6.52
CA PRO A 141 3.84 -27.43 6.73
C PRO A 141 4.17 -26.43 5.62
N GLU A 142 3.14 -25.74 5.14
CA GLU A 142 3.27 -24.56 4.30
C GLU A 142 3.96 -23.46 5.07
N LYS A 143 4.90 -22.80 4.40
CA LYS A 143 5.67 -21.68 4.93
C LYS A 143 5.74 -20.59 3.87
N LEU A 144 5.90 -19.34 4.32
CA LEU A 144 6.11 -18.19 3.47
C LEU A 144 7.48 -17.57 3.76
N THR A 145 8.30 -17.44 2.72
CA THR A 145 9.59 -16.75 2.82
C THR A 145 9.47 -15.38 2.20
N VAL A 146 9.28 -14.36 3.02
CA VAL A 146 9.20 -12.98 2.54
C VAL A 146 10.60 -12.46 2.24
N VAL A 147 10.80 -11.94 1.02
CA VAL A 147 12.05 -11.31 0.61
C VAL A 147 11.77 -9.92 0.07
N GLY A 148 12.52 -8.92 0.53
CA GLY A 148 12.34 -7.54 0.10
C GLY A 148 13.62 -6.72 0.14
N ALA A 149 13.63 -5.64 -0.64
CA ALA A 149 14.67 -4.62 -0.62
C ALA A 149 14.10 -3.32 -0.05
N THR A 150 14.91 -2.57 0.71
CA THR A 150 14.47 -1.29 1.29
C THR A 150 15.53 -0.20 1.25
N SER A 151 15.07 1.04 1.12
CA SER A 151 15.85 2.25 1.37
C SER A 151 15.67 2.78 2.81
N GLY A 152 14.88 2.10 3.65
CA GLY A 152 14.71 2.42 5.07
C GLY A 152 13.33 2.01 5.62
N ASP A 153 12.38 2.94 5.61
CA ASP A 153 11.09 2.86 6.33
C ASP A 153 10.25 1.61 6.00
N THR A 154 10.22 1.22 4.72
CA THR A 154 9.39 0.08 4.26
C THR A 154 9.88 -1.24 4.85
N GLY A 155 11.19 -1.39 5.03
CA GLY A 155 11.77 -2.59 5.63
C GLY A 155 11.40 -2.71 7.09
N SER A 156 11.49 -1.61 7.84
CA SER A 156 11.06 -1.55 9.25
C SER A 156 9.61 -2.01 9.40
N ALA A 157 8.68 -1.41 8.67
CA ALA A 157 7.26 -1.74 8.80
C ALA A 157 6.94 -3.19 8.40
N ALA A 158 7.65 -3.75 7.41
CA ALA A 158 7.51 -5.16 7.04
C ALA A 158 8.07 -6.11 8.13
N ILE A 159 9.23 -5.79 8.69
CA ILE A 159 9.82 -6.54 9.81
C ILE A 159 8.88 -6.54 11.00
N TYR A 160 8.37 -5.39 11.43
CA TYR A 160 7.46 -5.33 12.58
C TYR A 160 6.10 -5.97 12.30
N GLY A 161 5.66 -6.04 11.05
CA GLY A 161 4.44 -6.78 10.69
C GLY A 161 4.62 -8.29 10.73
N LEU A 162 5.84 -8.78 10.41
CA LEU A 162 6.12 -10.21 10.24
C LEU A 162 7.00 -10.84 11.32
N ARG A 163 7.54 -10.05 12.26
CA ARG A 163 8.31 -10.57 13.39
C ARG A 163 7.44 -11.51 14.23
N ASN A 164 8.05 -12.62 14.67
CA ASN A 164 7.43 -13.64 15.50
C ASN A 164 6.12 -14.22 14.92
N LYS A 165 5.99 -14.28 13.58
CA LYS A 165 4.85 -14.92 12.93
C LYS A 165 5.14 -16.38 12.62
N ALA A 166 4.23 -17.28 13.01
CA ALA A 166 4.37 -18.69 12.74
C ALA A 166 4.38 -18.98 11.23
N ASN A 167 5.25 -19.91 10.80
CA ASN A 167 5.40 -20.32 9.40
C ASN A 167 5.84 -19.22 8.42
N ILE A 168 6.38 -18.10 8.92
CA ILE A 168 6.86 -16.99 8.09
C ILE A 168 8.31 -16.67 8.47
N SER A 169 9.16 -16.53 7.46
CA SER A 169 10.50 -15.95 7.60
C SER A 169 10.59 -14.70 6.74
N ILE A 170 11.27 -13.66 7.21
CA ILE A 170 11.45 -12.41 6.48
C ILE A 170 12.93 -12.08 6.29
N PHE A 171 13.33 -11.82 5.04
CA PHE A 171 14.67 -11.42 4.63
C PHE A 171 14.61 -10.02 4.01
N ILE A 172 15.13 -9.02 4.69
CA ILE A 172 15.18 -7.64 4.21
C ILE A 172 16.61 -7.25 3.84
N LEU A 173 16.80 -6.95 2.56
CA LEU A 173 18.04 -6.44 2.00
C LEU A 173 18.02 -4.91 2.09
N HIS A 174 19.09 -4.33 2.63
CA HIS A 174 19.30 -2.90 2.63
C HIS A 174 20.75 -2.55 2.25
N PRO A 175 21.01 -1.42 1.59
CA PRO A 175 22.37 -1.02 1.24
C PRO A 175 23.13 -0.56 2.48
N LYS A 176 24.24 -1.24 2.78
CA LYS A 176 25.09 -0.98 3.96
C LYS A 176 25.55 0.48 3.98
N GLY A 177 25.29 1.17 5.10
CA GLY A 177 25.71 2.57 5.30
C GLY A 177 24.97 3.59 4.43
N ARG A 178 23.86 3.21 3.78
CA ARG A 178 23.05 4.11 2.95
C ARG A 178 21.59 4.25 3.43
N VAL A 179 21.28 3.68 4.59
CA VAL A 179 20.01 3.85 5.31
C VAL A 179 20.23 4.82 6.46
N SER A 180 19.21 5.59 6.87
CA SER A 180 19.37 6.47 8.03
C SER A 180 19.60 5.65 9.31
N PRO A 181 20.38 6.16 10.29
CA PRO A 181 20.69 5.40 11.51
C PRO A 181 19.45 4.91 12.27
N ILE A 182 18.39 5.73 12.34
CA ILE A 182 17.14 5.37 13.02
C ILE A 182 16.43 4.23 12.28
N GLN A 183 16.35 4.29 10.95
CA GLN A 183 15.71 3.23 10.16
C GLN A 183 16.52 1.93 10.20
N GLU A 184 17.85 1.99 10.13
CA GLU A 184 18.70 0.82 10.28
C GLU A 184 18.55 0.20 11.68
N ALA A 185 18.53 1.01 12.73
CA ALA A 185 18.30 0.56 14.10
C ALA A 185 16.92 -0.11 14.26
N GLN A 186 15.85 0.45 13.69
CA GLN A 186 14.53 -0.18 13.70
C GLN A 186 14.56 -1.57 13.06
N MET A 187 15.33 -1.78 11.99
CA MET A 187 15.38 -3.07 11.31
C MET A 187 16.35 -4.07 11.94
N THR A 188 17.44 -3.61 12.56
CA THR A 188 18.56 -4.48 13.01
C THR A 188 18.50 -4.82 14.50
N THR A 189 17.72 -4.09 15.30
CA THR A 189 17.55 -4.37 16.73
C THR A 189 16.44 -5.37 17.04
N VAL A 190 15.71 -5.84 16.01
CA VAL A 190 14.72 -6.90 16.12
C VAL A 190 15.42 -8.25 16.17
N THR A 191 15.33 -8.95 17.31
CA THR A 191 16.05 -10.20 17.59
C THR A 191 15.22 -11.46 17.31
N ASP A 192 13.99 -11.31 16.84
CA ASP A 192 13.06 -12.42 16.57
C ASP A 192 13.68 -13.38 15.55
N PRO A 193 13.66 -14.70 15.81
CA PRO A 193 14.46 -15.67 15.04
C PRO A 193 14.05 -15.81 13.58
N ASN A 194 12.85 -15.36 13.22
CA ASN A 194 12.33 -15.40 11.87
C ASN A 194 12.66 -14.14 11.04
N VAL A 195 13.35 -13.16 11.64
CA VAL A 195 13.75 -11.91 11.00
C VAL A 195 15.23 -11.97 10.62
N HIS A 196 15.51 -11.71 9.35
CA HIS A 196 16.84 -11.72 8.79
C HIS A 196 17.11 -10.41 8.07
N ASN A 197 18.03 -9.62 8.61
CA ASN A 197 18.43 -8.36 8.04
C ASN A 197 19.78 -8.52 7.32
N ILE A 198 19.81 -8.16 6.03
CA ILE A 198 20.97 -8.36 5.14
C ILE A 198 21.48 -7.01 4.68
N ALA A 199 22.60 -6.57 5.26
CA ALA A 199 23.34 -5.39 4.83
C ALA A 199 24.15 -5.69 3.55
N VAL A 200 23.65 -5.27 2.40
CA VAL A 200 24.28 -5.47 1.10
C VAL A 200 25.37 -4.43 0.88
N LYS A 201 26.59 -4.87 0.52
CA LYS A 201 27.67 -3.97 0.10
C LYS A 201 27.39 -3.48 -1.33
N GLY A 202 26.57 -2.44 -1.46
CA GLY A 202 26.15 -1.91 -2.75
C GLY A 202 25.18 -0.73 -2.62
N THR A 203 24.39 -0.54 -3.66
CA THR A 203 23.33 0.45 -3.78
C THR A 203 21.96 -0.15 -3.49
N PHE A 204 20.93 0.69 -3.40
CA PHE A 204 19.55 0.21 -3.29
C PHE A 204 19.12 -0.56 -4.55
N ASP A 205 19.57 -0.13 -5.73
CA ASP A 205 19.28 -0.81 -7.00
C ASP A 205 19.85 -2.23 -7.01
N ASP A 206 21.07 -2.43 -6.48
CA ASP A 206 21.66 -3.76 -6.32
C ASP A 206 20.78 -4.66 -5.41
N CYS A 207 20.25 -4.12 -4.30
CA CYS A 207 19.31 -4.86 -3.46
C CYS A 207 18.06 -5.27 -4.26
N GLN A 208 17.50 -4.36 -5.06
CA GLN A 208 16.31 -4.67 -5.87
C GLN A 208 16.60 -5.74 -6.92
N ASP A 209 17.76 -5.71 -7.55
CA ASP A 209 18.13 -6.66 -8.59
C ASP A 209 18.36 -8.06 -8.02
N ILE A 210 18.95 -8.18 -6.82
CA ILE A 210 19.03 -9.46 -6.10
C ILE A 210 17.62 -10.01 -5.83
N VAL A 211 16.71 -9.18 -5.33
CA VAL A 211 15.33 -9.61 -5.07
C VAL A 211 14.64 -10.07 -6.36
N LYS A 212 14.75 -9.31 -7.46
CA LYS A 212 14.18 -9.69 -8.76
C LYS A 212 14.74 -11.01 -9.26
N ALA A 213 16.05 -11.23 -9.14
CA ALA A 213 16.71 -12.47 -9.54
C ALA A 213 16.15 -13.67 -8.76
N LEU A 214 15.97 -13.54 -7.44
CA LEU A 214 15.36 -14.57 -6.60
C LEU A 214 13.93 -14.91 -7.01
N PHE A 215 13.11 -13.90 -7.36
CA PHE A 215 11.74 -14.14 -7.84
C PHE A 215 11.67 -14.73 -9.25
N ALA A 216 12.67 -14.47 -10.10
CA ALA A 216 12.76 -15.04 -11.44
C ALA A 216 13.20 -16.52 -11.43
N ASP A 217 13.89 -16.96 -10.37
CA ASP A 217 14.30 -18.35 -10.19
C ASP A 217 13.11 -19.23 -9.75
N ARG A 218 12.58 -20.01 -10.69
CA ARG A 218 11.42 -20.89 -10.47
C ARG A 218 11.72 -22.04 -9.53
N GLU A 219 12.93 -22.60 -9.57
CA GLU A 219 13.30 -23.73 -8.72
C GLU A 219 13.45 -23.26 -7.27
N PHE A 220 14.14 -22.13 -7.08
CA PHE A 220 14.27 -21.50 -5.78
C PHE A 220 12.90 -21.12 -5.20
N ASN A 221 12.02 -20.51 -6.02
CA ASN A 221 10.69 -20.12 -5.56
C ASN A 221 9.79 -21.33 -5.24
N ALA A 222 9.84 -22.40 -6.05
CA ALA A 222 9.09 -23.64 -5.76
C ALA A 222 9.53 -24.27 -4.43
N LYS A 223 10.83 -24.21 -4.12
CA LYS A 223 11.41 -24.76 -2.88
C LYS A 223 11.16 -23.89 -1.65
N HIS A 224 11.34 -22.58 -1.78
CA HIS A 224 11.35 -21.64 -0.65
C HIS A 224 10.06 -20.84 -0.49
N ARG A 225 9.12 -20.92 -1.44
CA ARG A 225 7.82 -20.22 -1.42
C ARG A 225 8.00 -18.73 -1.15
N LEU A 226 8.63 -18.04 -2.10
CA LEU A 226 8.94 -16.63 -1.96
C LEU A 226 7.66 -15.79 -2.00
N GLY A 227 7.48 -14.98 -0.97
CA GLY A 227 6.45 -13.97 -0.87
C GLY A 227 7.04 -12.56 -0.95
N ALA A 228 6.28 -11.63 -1.50
CA ALA A 228 6.64 -10.21 -1.46
C ALA A 228 5.67 -9.45 -0.54
N VAL A 229 6.21 -8.52 0.25
CA VAL A 229 5.43 -7.55 1.03
C VAL A 229 5.46 -6.19 0.31
N ASN A 230 5.07 -6.24 -0.95
CA ASN A 230 5.06 -5.10 -1.86
C ASN A 230 3.80 -4.24 -1.67
N SER A 231 3.86 -2.97 -2.08
CA SER A 231 2.79 -1.97 -1.87
C SER A 231 1.49 -2.24 -2.62
N ILE A 232 1.46 -3.33 -3.37
CA ILE A 232 0.41 -3.74 -4.30
C ILE A 232 -0.44 -4.91 -3.78
N ASN A 233 -0.06 -5.52 -2.65
CA ASN A 233 -0.89 -6.56 -2.04
C ASN A 233 -2.26 -5.97 -1.66
N TRP A 234 -3.34 -6.63 -2.08
CA TRP A 234 -4.70 -6.13 -1.91
C TRP A 234 -5.04 -5.80 -0.45
N ALA A 235 -4.65 -6.65 0.50
CA ALA A 235 -4.94 -6.42 1.92
C ALA A 235 -4.30 -5.13 2.45
N ARG A 236 -3.20 -4.66 1.86
CA ARG A 236 -2.60 -3.37 2.23
C ARG A 236 -3.48 -2.20 1.83
N ILE A 237 -3.93 -2.19 0.58
CA ILE A 237 -4.81 -1.14 0.05
C ILE A 237 -6.12 -1.13 0.82
N LEU A 238 -6.68 -2.31 1.06
CA LEU A 238 -7.92 -2.48 1.80
C LEU A 238 -7.82 -1.97 3.26
N ALA A 239 -6.73 -2.29 3.98
CA ALA A 239 -6.49 -1.77 5.33
C ALA A 239 -6.37 -0.24 5.35
N GLN A 240 -5.75 0.33 4.32
CA GLN A 240 -5.57 1.77 4.19
C GLN A 240 -6.88 2.52 3.92
N THR A 241 -7.87 1.87 3.32
CA THR A 241 -9.19 2.48 3.06
C THR A 241 -9.86 2.96 4.35
N VAL A 242 -9.63 2.25 5.47
CA VAL A 242 -10.26 2.51 6.77
C VAL A 242 -9.98 3.93 7.27
N TYR A 243 -8.73 4.42 7.20
CA TYR A 243 -8.42 5.73 7.76
C TYR A 243 -9.00 6.90 6.94
N TYR A 244 -9.43 6.68 5.69
CA TYR A 244 -10.18 7.69 4.94
C TYR A 244 -11.58 7.88 5.52
N PHE A 245 -12.27 6.78 5.85
CA PHE A 245 -13.55 6.83 6.56
C PHE A 245 -13.40 7.43 7.96
N PHE A 246 -12.36 7.00 8.69
CA PHE A 246 -12.09 7.49 10.04
C PHE A 246 -11.85 9.01 10.04
N ALA A 247 -10.95 9.46 9.17
CA ALA A 247 -10.65 10.88 9.02
C ALA A 247 -11.88 11.68 8.59
N TYR A 248 -12.70 11.14 7.68
CA TYR A 248 -13.94 11.79 7.26
C TYR A 248 -14.84 12.10 8.45
N PHE A 249 -15.16 11.10 9.28
CA PHE A 249 -16.04 11.31 10.45
C PHE A 249 -15.44 12.28 11.46
N HIS A 250 -14.16 12.14 11.77
CA HIS A 250 -13.47 13.02 12.73
C HIS A 250 -13.38 14.47 12.27
N VAL A 251 -13.18 14.71 10.97
CA VAL A 251 -13.16 16.07 10.41
C VAL A 251 -14.57 16.64 10.33
N ARG A 252 -15.55 15.86 9.83
CA ARG A 252 -16.95 16.32 9.73
C ARG A 252 -17.54 16.70 11.07
N ALA A 253 -17.19 16.00 12.16
CA ALA A 253 -17.64 16.35 13.51
C ALA A 253 -17.11 17.71 14.01
N GLN A 254 -16.03 18.24 13.42
CA GLN A 254 -15.38 19.49 13.81
C GLN A 254 -15.70 20.66 12.87
N LEU A 255 -16.46 20.43 11.81
CA LEU A 255 -16.85 21.43 10.83
C LEU A 255 -18.34 21.75 10.95
N PRO A 256 -18.76 22.99 10.65
CA PRO A 256 -20.17 23.33 10.62
C PRO A 256 -20.90 22.47 9.56
N PRO A 257 -22.19 22.14 9.78
CA PRO A 257 -23.02 21.51 8.77
C PRO A 257 -23.00 22.29 7.45
N GLY A 258 -22.92 21.57 6.33
CA GLY A 258 -22.90 22.17 4.99
C GLY A 258 -22.25 21.27 3.94
N ASP A 259 -22.39 21.68 2.69
CA ASP A 259 -22.08 20.90 1.47
C ASP A 259 -20.61 20.92 1.05
N ALA A 260 -19.73 21.55 1.83
CA ALA A 260 -18.32 21.58 1.49
C ALA A 260 -17.72 20.16 1.59
N GLU A 261 -17.36 19.61 0.44
CA GLU A 261 -16.71 18.31 0.33
C GLU A 261 -15.32 18.32 0.99
N LEU A 262 -14.98 17.25 1.70
CA LEU A 262 -13.62 17.09 2.24
C LEU A 262 -12.65 16.73 1.12
N GLN A 263 -11.48 17.37 1.11
CA GLN A 263 -10.42 17.07 0.15
C GLN A 263 -9.24 16.40 0.86
N PHE A 264 -8.79 15.26 0.34
CA PHE A 264 -7.61 14.55 0.84
C PHE A 264 -6.39 14.86 -0.03
N VAL A 265 -5.29 15.27 0.62
CA VAL A 265 -4.00 15.54 -0.01
C VAL A 265 -2.99 14.51 0.48
N VAL A 266 -2.47 13.70 -0.43
CA VAL A 266 -1.69 12.50 -0.10
C VAL A 266 -0.28 12.60 -0.69
N PRO A 267 0.77 12.70 0.14
CA PRO A 267 2.14 12.54 -0.29
C PRO A 267 2.35 11.14 -0.90
N THR A 268 2.53 11.08 -2.22
CA THR A 268 2.39 9.85 -2.99
C THR A 268 3.70 9.42 -3.65
N GLY A 269 4.09 8.17 -3.39
CA GLY A 269 5.10 7.43 -4.16
C GLY A 269 4.44 6.36 -5.04
N ASN A 270 4.30 5.14 -4.51
CA ASN A 270 3.71 3.97 -5.19
C ASN A 270 2.17 3.95 -5.18
N PHE A 271 1.48 5.08 -5.12
CA PHE A 271 0.01 5.22 -5.23
C PHE A 271 -0.92 4.38 -4.32
N GLY A 272 -0.46 3.39 -3.54
CA GLY A 272 -1.33 2.50 -2.78
C GLY A 272 -2.20 3.22 -1.74
N ASP A 273 -1.63 4.24 -1.09
CA ASP A 273 -2.35 5.09 -0.14
C ASP A 273 -3.50 5.85 -0.82
N ILE A 274 -3.19 6.66 -1.85
CA ILE A 274 -4.23 7.44 -2.53
C ILE A 274 -5.24 6.55 -3.27
N LEU A 275 -4.83 5.35 -3.70
CA LEU A 275 -5.71 4.36 -4.27
C LEU A 275 -6.73 3.84 -3.25
N ALA A 276 -6.34 3.66 -1.99
CA ALA A 276 -7.27 3.33 -0.92
C ALA A 276 -8.31 4.44 -0.73
N GLY A 277 -7.90 5.70 -0.82
CA GLY A 277 -8.82 6.85 -0.84
C GLY A 277 -9.78 6.84 -2.03
N TYR A 278 -9.29 6.39 -3.19
CA TYR A 278 -10.13 6.20 -4.37
C TYR A 278 -11.16 5.08 -4.16
N TYR A 279 -10.79 3.95 -3.55
CA TYR A 279 -11.77 2.91 -3.18
C TYR A 279 -12.82 3.46 -2.20
N ALA A 280 -12.41 4.21 -1.17
CA ALA A 280 -13.36 4.85 -0.25
C ALA A 280 -14.34 5.77 -0.99
N LYS A 281 -13.84 6.62 -1.91
CA LYS A 281 -14.69 7.48 -2.75
C LYS A 281 -15.65 6.67 -3.62
N ARG A 282 -15.17 5.60 -4.25
CA ARG A 282 -15.98 4.72 -5.12
C ARG A 282 -17.04 3.91 -4.36
N MET A 283 -16.81 3.61 -3.09
CA MET A 283 -17.81 2.99 -2.21
C MET A 283 -18.96 3.97 -1.88
N GLY A 284 -18.71 5.28 -1.95
CA GLY A 284 -19.70 6.33 -1.71
C GLY A 284 -19.33 7.35 -0.63
N LEU A 285 -18.10 7.33 -0.11
CA LEU A 285 -17.65 8.30 0.90
C LEU A 285 -17.63 9.73 0.30
N PRO A 286 -18.40 10.70 0.85
CA PRO A 286 -18.46 12.05 0.29
C PRO A 286 -17.12 12.78 0.40
N MET A 287 -16.48 13.04 -0.73
CA MET A 287 -15.22 13.78 -0.79
C MET A 287 -14.98 14.40 -2.16
N GLY A 288 -14.21 15.49 -2.17
CA GLY A 288 -13.76 16.18 -3.36
C GLY A 288 -12.72 15.40 -4.14
N LYS A 289 -11.96 16.09 -5.01
CA LYS A 289 -10.89 15.46 -5.78
C LYS A 289 -9.77 14.97 -4.87
N LEU A 290 -9.23 13.78 -5.14
CA LEU A 290 -8.05 13.28 -4.44
C LEU A 290 -6.81 14.00 -4.98
N VAL A 291 -5.98 14.55 -4.09
CA VAL A 291 -4.79 15.31 -4.49
C VAL A 291 -3.54 14.47 -4.28
N VAL A 292 -2.84 14.16 -5.38
CA VAL A 292 -1.52 13.53 -5.38
C VAL A 292 -0.46 14.61 -5.13
N ALA A 293 0.24 14.56 -4.01
CA ALA A 293 1.40 15.41 -3.75
C ALA A 293 2.68 14.62 -4.03
N THR A 294 3.53 15.08 -4.95
CA THR A 294 4.78 14.38 -5.33
C THR A 294 6.02 15.26 -5.17
N SER A 295 7.16 14.65 -4.81
CA SER A 295 8.47 15.33 -4.80
C SER A 295 9.11 15.29 -6.19
N VAL A 296 9.63 16.42 -6.68
CA VAL A 296 10.22 16.49 -8.03
C VAL A 296 11.69 16.11 -7.97
N SER A 297 12.08 15.01 -8.63
CA SER A 297 13.46 14.87 -9.12
C SER A 297 13.42 14.54 -10.61
N ARG A 298 14.04 15.40 -11.42
CA ARG A 298 14.10 15.24 -12.88
C ARG A 298 14.70 13.87 -13.24
N PRO A 299 14.08 13.10 -14.15
CA PRO A 299 14.78 12.05 -14.87
C PRO A 299 15.97 12.67 -15.61
N ARG A 300 17.12 11.98 -15.60
CA ARG A 300 18.24 12.31 -16.50
C ARG A 300 17.73 12.08 -17.91
N GLU A 301 17.74 13.11 -18.76
CA GLU A 301 17.48 12.97 -20.19
C GLU A 301 18.42 11.89 -20.74
N THR A 302 17.88 10.73 -21.10
CA THR A 302 18.58 9.77 -21.96
C THR A 302 18.59 10.40 -23.34
N GLY A 303 19.76 10.92 -23.71
CA GLY A 303 19.90 11.92 -24.77
C GLY A 303 19.71 11.39 -26.19
N GLU A 304 19.27 12.30 -27.04
CA GLU A 304 19.84 12.44 -28.38
C GLU A 304 20.63 13.75 -28.45
N LYS A 305 21.96 13.58 -28.59
CA LYS A 305 22.98 14.49 -29.13
C LYS A 305 23.00 15.96 -28.68
N GLY A 306 24.02 16.30 -27.88
CA GLY A 306 24.62 17.65 -27.92
C GLY A 306 25.35 18.09 -26.66
N VAL A 307 26.68 18.12 -26.74
CA VAL A 307 27.64 18.89 -25.91
C VAL A 307 28.07 18.29 -24.57
N LYS A 308 29.36 17.93 -24.52
CA LYS A 308 30.16 17.64 -23.33
C LYS A 308 30.28 18.90 -22.46
N GLY A 309 29.91 18.78 -21.18
CA GLY A 309 30.34 19.68 -20.12
C GLY A 309 30.49 18.88 -18.83
N SER A 310 31.72 18.71 -18.35
CA SER A 310 32.00 18.16 -17.02
C SER A 310 31.46 19.10 -15.96
N CYS A 311 30.63 18.61 -15.04
CA CYS A 311 30.35 19.32 -13.80
C CYS A 311 30.15 18.29 -12.66
N GLY A 312 30.81 18.58 -11.53
CA GLY A 312 31.14 17.67 -10.46
C GLY A 312 29.97 17.10 -9.65
N GLU A 313 30.34 16.26 -8.68
CA GLU A 313 29.46 15.64 -7.69
C GLU A 313 28.45 16.64 -7.12
N VAL A 314 27.17 16.43 -7.42
CA VAL A 314 26.08 17.09 -6.71
C VAL A 314 25.70 16.20 -5.53
N ARG A 315 26.10 16.60 -4.31
CA ARG A 315 25.46 16.13 -3.08
C ARG A 315 23.97 16.48 -3.15
N ARG A 316 23.12 15.51 -3.50
CA ARG A 316 21.66 15.66 -3.46
C ARG A 316 21.17 15.37 -2.04
N THR A 317 20.91 16.41 -1.27
CA THR A 317 20.12 16.34 -0.03
C THR A 317 18.65 16.17 -0.41
N ARG A 318 18.08 14.97 -0.25
CA ARG A 318 16.62 14.77 -0.31
C ARG A 318 16.04 15.11 1.07
N LEU A 319 14.99 15.94 1.12
CA LEU A 319 14.26 16.20 2.36
C LEU A 319 13.28 15.05 2.72
N SER A 320 12.85 14.23 1.75
CA SER A 320 11.98 13.07 1.97
C SER A 320 12.53 11.79 1.33
N ASN A 321 13.18 10.93 2.13
CA ASN A 321 13.65 9.61 1.68
C ASN A 321 12.54 8.55 1.56
N GLY A 322 11.33 8.83 2.08
CA GLY A 322 10.17 7.93 2.04
C GLY A 322 9.39 7.90 0.72
N MET A 323 9.76 8.74 -0.27
CA MET A 323 9.21 8.74 -1.63
C MET A 323 10.31 8.37 -2.65
N PRO A 324 10.73 7.10 -2.73
CA PRO A 324 11.85 6.73 -3.60
C PRO A 324 11.48 6.64 -5.10
N TYR A 325 10.20 6.74 -5.47
CA TYR A 325 9.73 6.49 -6.84
C TYR A 325 9.42 7.76 -7.62
N HIS A 326 9.81 7.76 -8.90
CA HIS A 326 9.54 8.81 -9.88
C HIS A 326 8.17 8.60 -10.53
N VAL A 327 7.26 9.56 -10.41
CA VAL A 327 5.99 9.55 -11.16
C VAL A 327 6.20 10.17 -12.53
N SER A 328 6.09 9.37 -13.60
CA SER A 328 6.12 9.88 -14.98
C SER A 328 4.80 9.54 -15.67
N LEU A 329 4.08 10.57 -16.11
CA LEU A 329 2.88 10.45 -16.95
C LEU A 329 3.28 10.84 -18.39
N PRO A 330 3.26 9.93 -19.36
CA PRO A 330 3.44 10.23 -20.76
C PRO A 330 2.16 10.81 -21.36
N SER A 331 2.32 11.74 -22.30
CA SER A 331 1.27 12.21 -23.19
C SER A 331 1.28 11.34 -24.46
N CYS A 332 0.28 10.46 -24.64
CA CYS A 332 -0.31 10.03 -25.93
C CYS A 332 -0.91 8.61 -25.86
N GLY A 333 -2.02 8.40 -26.57
CA GLY A 333 -2.36 7.12 -27.22
C GLY A 333 -3.50 6.30 -26.59
N SER A 334 -4.61 6.21 -27.33
CA SER A 334 -5.85 5.49 -27.02
C SER A 334 -5.74 3.96 -27.07
N ARG A 335 -6.25 3.26 -26.05
CA ARG A 335 -6.77 1.88 -26.16
C ARG A 335 -8.12 1.75 -25.46
N LEU A 336 -9.07 1.15 -26.19
CA LEU A 336 -10.44 0.87 -25.80
C LEU A 336 -10.50 0.00 -24.52
N TRP A 337 -11.24 0.47 -23.52
CA TRP A 337 -11.83 -0.34 -22.46
C TRP A 337 -13.28 0.13 -22.28
N SER A 338 -14.24 -0.78 -22.41
CA SER A 338 -15.68 -0.48 -22.45
C SER A 338 -16.28 -0.06 -21.11
N ASP A 339 -15.50 -0.13 -20.02
CA ASP A 339 -15.88 0.37 -18.70
C ASP A 339 -14.82 1.35 -18.20
N ARG A 340 -15.15 2.65 -18.21
CA ARG A 340 -14.26 3.74 -17.75
C ARG A 340 -13.78 3.51 -16.31
N SER A 341 -14.53 2.77 -15.51
CA SER A 341 -14.23 2.53 -14.10
C SER A 341 -13.15 1.46 -13.87
N ALA A 342 -13.10 0.43 -14.73
CA ALA A 342 -12.06 -0.58 -14.73
C ALA A 342 -10.73 -0.02 -15.25
N ALA A 343 -10.77 0.83 -16.28
CA ALA A 343 -9.58 1.48 -16.83
C ALA A 343 -8.85 2.35 -15.80
N VAL A 344 -9.59 3.09 -14.96
CA VAL A 344 -9.00 3.90 -13.87
C VAL A 344 -8.41 3.03 -12.76
N ASN A 345 -9.09 1.94 -12.38
CA ASN A 345 -8.56 0.99 -11.40
C ASN A 345 -7.23 0.40 -11.88
N VAL A 346 -7.20 -0.05 -13.14
CA VAL A 346 -6.00 -0.60 -13.76
C VAL A 346 -4.91 0.46 -13.88
N ALA A 347 -5.24 1.69 -14.32
CA ALA A 347 -4.27 2.77 -14.43
C ALA A 347 -3.65 3.13 -13.08
N LEU A 348 -4.46 3.31 -12.03
CA LEU A 348 -3.95 3.63 -10.69
C LEU A 348 -3.17 2.47 -10.07
N MET A 349 -3.59 1.24 -10.32
CA MET A 349 -2.84 0.04 -9.92
C MET A 349 -1.51 -0.07 -10.68
N GLU A 350 -1.47 0.21 -11.98
CA GLU A 350 -0.22 0.22 -12.75
C GLU A 350 0.72 1.33 -12.27
N MET A 351 0.19 2.52 -12.00
CA MET A 351 0.95 3.59 -11.34
C MET A 351 1.44 3.15 -9.96
N ALA A 352 0.64 2.38 -9.21
CA ALA A 352 1.04 1.86 -7.91
C ALA A 352 2.13 0.79 -7.98
N CYS A 353 2.11 -0.01 -9.03
CA CYS A 353 3.08 -1.07 -9.26
C CYS A 353 4.40 -0.56 -9.84
N ARG A 354 4.35 0.42 -10.75
CA ARG A 354 5.48 0.82 -11.61
C ARG A 354 5.91 2.27 -11.45
N GLY A 355 5.15 3.09 -10.72
CA GLY A 355 5.37 4.54 -10.65
C GLY A 355 5.07 5.27 -11.97
N ARG A 356 4.63 4.58 -13.02
CA ARG A 356 4.34 5.14 -14.36
C ARG A 356 3.14 4.45 -14.97
N TYR A 357 2.41 5.15 -15.83
CA TYR A 357 1.29 4.60 -16.62
C TYR A 357 1.42 5.08 -18.06
N GLU A 358 1.41 4.17 -19.04
CA GLU A 358 1.54 4.46 -20.48
C GLU A 358 0.17 4.33 -21.19
N GLY A 359 -0.79 5.20 -20.86
CA GLY A 359 -2.11 5.21 -21.48
C GLY A 359 -2.74 6.61 -21.54
N GLY A 360 -3.79 6.77 -22.35
CA GLY A 360 -4.49 8.03 -22.56
C GLY A 360 -5.02 8.69 -21.29
N VAL A 361 -4.70 9.98 -21.12
CA VAL A 361 -4.93 10.79 -19.90
C VAL A 361 -6.41 11.08 -19.64
N ASP A 362 -7.28 10.93 -20.65
CA ASP A 362 -8.72 11.27 -20.57
C ASP A 362 -9.55 10.35 -19.66
N SER A 363 -8.96 9.30 -19.10
CA SER A 363 -9.68 8.31 -18.28
C SER A 363 -9.76 8.66 -16.79
N VAL A 364 -8.95 9.58 -16.26
CA VAL A 364 -8.69 9.70 -14.79
C VAL A 364 -9.22 11.02 -14.18
N GLY A 365 -10.52 11.31 -14.34
CA GLY A 365 -11.15 12.56 -13.86
C GLY A 365 -11.22 12.76 -12.33
N VAL A 366 -10.69 11.83 -11.53
CA VAL A 366 -10.84 11.78 -10.06
C VAL A 366 -9.64 12.40 -9.31
N LEU A 367 -8.52 12.63 -9.98
CA LEU A 367 -7.26 13.05 -9.35
C LEU A 367 -6.82 14.46 -9.75
N SER A 368 -6.19 15.15 -8.82
CA SER A 368 -5.44 16.40 -9.05
C SER A 368 -4.00 16.19 -8.64
N ILE A 369 -3.02 16.63 -9.43
CA ILE A 369 -1.60 16.39 -9.16
C ILE A 369 -0.93 17.71 -8.83
N VAL A 370 -0.31 17.79 -7.65
CA VAL A 370 0.45 18.94 -7.18
C VAL A 370 1.93 18.56 -7.06
N THR A 371 2.81 19.46 -7.53
CA THR A 371 4.27 19.28 -7.49
C THR A 371 4.91 20.41 -6.69
N ASP A 372 6.08 20.14 -6.12
CA ASP A 372 6.89 21.00 -5.22
C ASP A 372 7.23 22.41 -5.77
N ARG A 373 6.82 22.75 -7.00
CA ARG A 373 7.00 24.09 -7.59
C ARG A 373 5.82 25.04 -7.41
N GLY A 374 4.82 24.70 -6.61
CA GLY A 374 3.66 25.57 -6.36
C GLY A 374 2.81 25.91 -7.59
N ARG A 375 3.08 25.29 -8.75
CA ARG A 375 2.19 25.35 -9.92
C ARG A 375 1.20 24.20 -9.80
N GLU A 376 -0.04 24.54 -9.43
CA GLU A 376 -1.19 23.73 -9.82
C GLU A 376 -1.13 23.58 -11.34
N ARG A 377 -0.87 22.36 -11.82
CA ARG A 377 -1.30 22.01 -13.16
C ARG A 377 -2.72 21.51 -12.99
N ASN A 378 -3.69 22.38 -13.26
CA ASN A 378 -5.04 21.94 -13.55
C ASN A 378 -4.95 21.03 -14.76
N VAL A 379 -5.02 19.72 -14.55
CA VAL A 379 -5.39 18.80 -15.61
C VAL A 379 -6.89 19.01 -15.80
N SER A 380 -7.24 20.01 -16.59
CA SER A 380 -8.60 20.26 -17.06
C SER A 380 -8.95 19.13 -18.01
N MET A 381 -9.87 18.27 -17.59
CA MET A 381 -10.55 17.28 -18.42
C MET A 381 -11.94 17.83 -18.71
N LEU A 382 -12.23 18.13 -19.98
CA LEU A 382 -13.61 18.27 -20.47
C LEU A 382 -14.17 16.88 -20.74
#